data_AF-A0A954BMX9-F1
#
_entry.id   AF-A0A954BMX9-F1
#
_cell.length_a   1.000
_cell.length_b   1.000
_cell.length_c   1.000
_cell.angle_alpha   90.00
_cell.angle_beta   90.00
_cell.angle_gamma   90.00
#
_symmetry.space_group_name_H-M   'P 1'
#
loop_
_entity.id
_entity.type
_entity.pdbx_description
1 polymer ?
#
loop_
_entity_poly.entity_id
_entity_poly.type
_entity_poly.pdbx_seq_one_letter_code
_entity_poly.pdbx_strand_id
1 'polypeptide(L)'
;MTGPAAPRPAGDRLDGAVAVDGLEGACAAAKAARSAGRTVRLIPMAGPAAGPGWWRAVCRRAAEAVPGAEIEPVYDAGAVPGLVMAALRTGLPAVLYTGPEIAALRGLARAHGATLYRALGPCLKLDPRRRPVDAVAAWLGGSALQSGRGCSIPGGMRARRPAPPGHADFSEGDRP
;
A
#
# COMPACT_ATOMS: atom_id res chain seq x y z
N MET A 1 8.08 31.34 16.83
CA MET A 1 6.76 31.58 16.19
C MET A 1 6.56 30.54 15.11
N THR A 2 5.97 29.40 15.46
CA THR A 2 5.67 28.32 14.51
C THR A 2 4.28 28.60 13.95
N GLY A 3 4.21 28.99 12.67
CA GLY A 3 2.93 29.27 12.01
C GLY A 3 2.00 28.05 12.07
N PRO A 4 0.67 28.24 12.09
CA PRO A 4 -0.27 27.13 12.14
C PRO A 4 -0.03 26.23 10.92
N ALA A 5 0.18 24.94 11.19
CA ALA A 5 0.29 23.91 10.16
C ALA A 5 -0.93 24.04 9.25
N ALA A 6 -0.68 24.31 7.97
CA ALA A 6 -1.72 24.48 6.96
C ALA A 6 -2.76 23.35 7.08
N PRO A 7 -4.07 23.65 6.96
CA PRO A 7 -5.10 22.64 7.07
C PRO A 7 -4.81 21.48 6.12
N ARG A 8 -4.58 20.28 6.68
CA ARG A 8 -4.37 19.04 5.91
C ARG A 8 -5.63 18.83 5.06
N PRO A 9 -5.54 18.74 3.72
CA PRO A 9 -6.71 18.43 2.92
C PRO A 9 -7.21 17.04 3.32
N ALA A 10 -8.47 16.96 3.72
CA ALA A 10 -9.20 15.70 3.80
C ALA A 10 -9.13 15.03 2.41
N GLY A 11 -8.33 13.97 2.29
CA GLY A 11 -8.04 13.32 1.00
C GLY A 11 -6.61 12.79 0.85
N ASP A 12 -5.68 13.18 1.73
CA ASP A 12 -4.29 12.72 1.66
C ASP A 12 -4.06 11.31 2.28
N ARG A 13 -4.99 10.81 3.10
CA ARG A 13 -4.84 9.53 3.83
C ARG A 13 -5.85 8.49 3.33
N LEU A 14 -5.36 7.28 3.10
CA LEU A 14 -6.18 6.13 2.73
C LEU A 14 -6.77 5.48 3.99
N ASP A 15 -8.03 5.77 4.29
CA ASP A 15 -8.76 5.20 5.43
C ASP A 15 -9.65 4.02 5.00
N GLY A 16 -9.80 3.04 5.90
CA GLY A 16 -10.71 1.90 5.71
C GLY A 16 -10.23 0.86 4.70
N ALA A 17 -8.92 0.81 4.41
CA ALA A 17 -8.36 -0.19 3.52
C ALA A 17 -8.36 -1.60 4.13
N VAL A 18 -8.44 -2.61 3.27
CA VAL A 18 -8.30 -4.02 3.60
C VAL A 18 -7.06 -4.57 2.88
N ALA A 19 -6.07 -4.99 3.66
CA ALA A 19 -4.85 -5.62 3.17
C ALA A 19 -5.07 -7.11 2.94
N VAL A 20 -4.73 -7.56 1.73
CA VAL A 20 -4.88 -8.97 1.32
C VAL A 20 -3.58 -9.49 0.70
N ASP A 21 -3.33 -10.77 0.84
CA ASP A 21 -2.12 -11.45 0.35
C ASP A 21 -2.25 -12.00 -1.08
N GLY A 22 -3.47 -12.13 -1.59
CA GLY A 22 -3.73 -12.67 -2.92
C GLY A 22 -5.20 -12.71 -3.30
N LEU A 23 -5.51 -13.52 -4.32
CA LEU A 23 -6.85 -13.60 -4.91
C LEU A 23 -7.91 -14.10 -3.94
N GLU A 24 -7.60 -15.11 -3.13
CA GLU A 24 -8.57 -15.65 -2.16
C GLU A 24 -9.00 -14.60 -1.14
N GLY A 25 -8.04 -13.87 -0.56
CA GLY A 25 -8.32 -12.74 0.33
C GLY A 25 -9.08 -11.62 -0.37
N ALA A 26 -8.71 -11.27 -1.60
CA ALA A 26 -9.42 -10.26 -2.39
C ALA A 26 -10.88 -10.63 -2.65
N CYS A 27 -11.14 -11.89 -3.05
CA CYS A 27 -12.50 -12.41 -3.26
C CYS A 27 -13.31 -12.42 -1.97
N ALA A 28 -12.70 -12.81 -0.85
CA ALA A 28 -13.36 -12.83 0.44
C ALA A 28 -13.77 -11.42 0.91
N ALA A 29 -12.88 -10.44 0.75
CA ALA A 29 -13.17 -9.04 1.01
C ALA A 29 -14.27 -8.49 0.07
N ALA A 30 -14.21 -8.81 -1.22
CA ALA A 30 -15.20 -8.40 -2.21
C ALA A 30 -16.60 -8.96 -1.90
N LYS A 31 -16.70 -10.25 -1.53
CA LYS A 31 -17.97 -10.88 -1.11
C LYS A 31 -18.56 -10.16 0.09
N ALA A 32 -17.74 -9.86 1.08
CA ALA A 32 -18.17 -9.17 2.28
C ALA A 32 -18.66 -7.74 1.99
N ALA A 33 -17.92 -7.01 1.16
CA ALA A 33 -18.27 -5.66 0.72
C ALA A 33 -19.61 -5.64 -0.03
N ARG A 34 -19.81 -6.60 -0.94
CA ARG A 34 -21.07 -6.81 -1.66
C ARG A 34 -22.23 -7.09 -0.71
N SER A 35 -22.07 -8.01 0.24
CA SER A 35 -23.11 -8.31 1.23
C SER A 35 -23.45 -7.11 2.11
N ALA A 36 -22.47 -6.24 2.38
CA ALA A 36 -22.67 -5.01 3.13
C ALA A 36 -23.18 -3.83 2.27
N GLY A 37 -23.24 -3.97 0.94
CA GLY A 37 -23.58 -2.88 0.03
C GLY A 37 -22.59 -1.71 0.06
N ARG A 38 -21.30 -1.99 0.28
CA ARG A 38 -20.24 -0.97 0.42
C ARG A 38 -19.11 -1.21 -0.57
N THR A 39 -18.44 -0.13 -0.97
CA THR A 39 -17.17 -0.19 -1.69
C THR A 39 -16.03 -0.61 -0.76
N VAL A 40 -15.18 -1.53 -1.21
CA VAL A 40 -13.98 -1.95 -0.46
C VAL A 40 -12.72 -1.44 -1.15
N ARG A 41 -11.85 -0.79 -0.35
CA ARG A 41 -10.50 -0.42 -0.78
C ARG A 41 -9.55 -1.55 -0.48
N LEU A 42 -8.95 -2.13 -1.51
CA LEU A 42 -7.99 -3.22 -1.35
C LEU A 42 -6.57 -2.69 -1.48
N ILE A 43 -5.65 -3.22 -0.68
CA ILE A 43 -4.21 -2.94 -0.77
C ILE A 43 -3.41 -4.25 -0.66
N PRO A 44 -2.28 -4.43 -1.37
CA PRO A 44 -1.48 -5.64 -1.23
C PRO A 44 -0.78 -5.67 0.13
N MET A 45 -0.88 -6.79 0.85
CA MET A 45 -0.17 -6.97 2.13
C MET A 45 1.36 -6.98 1.95
N ALA A 46 1.84 -7.43 0.79
CA ALA A 46 3.26 -7.41 0.45
C ALA A 46 3.78 -5.99 0.09
N GLY A 47 2.90 -4.98 0.10
CA GLY A 47 3.26 -3.60 -0.19
C GLY A 47 3.93 -3.45 -1.57
N PRO A 48 5.07 -2.75 -1.67
CA PRO A 48 5.81 -2.55 -2.92
C PRO A 48 6.19 -3.85 -3.63
N ALA A 49 6.48 -4.92 -2.89
CA ALA A 49 6.98 -6.19 -3.43
C ALA A 49 5.93 -6.96 -4.25
N ALA A 50 4.64 -6.63 -4.11
CA ALA A 50 3.56 -7.25 -4.88
C ALA A 50 3.67 -7.00 -6.39
N GLY A 51 4.24 -5.86 -6.79
CA GLY A 51 4.25 -5.39 -8.16
C GLY A 51 2.86 -4.91 -8.66
N PRO A 52 2.79 -3.78 -9.38
CA PRO A 52 1.50 -3.17 -9.75
C PRO A 52 0.72 -3.97 -10.79
N GLY A 53 1.42 -4.70 -11.69
CA GLY A 53 0.77 -5.54 -12.70
C GLY A 53 0.07 -6.75 -12.10
N TRP A 54 0.75 -7.44 -11.17
CA TRP A 54 0.15 -8.55 -10.42
C TRP A 54 -1.04 -8.07 -9.59
N TRP A 55 -0.88 -6.94 -8.89
CA TRP A 55 -1.96 -6.40 -8.06
C TRP A 55 -3.23 -6.07 -8.86
N ARG A 56 -3.07 -5.43 -10.03
CA ARG A 56 -4.19 -5.20 -10.95
C ARG A 56 -4.86 -6.52 -11.36
N ALA A 57 -4.09 -7.54 -11.69
CA ALA A 57 -4.62 -8.84 -12.10
C ALA A 57 -5.42 -9.52 -10.97
N VAL A 58 -4.95 -9.43 -9.73
CA VAL A 58 -5.66 -9.93 -8.54
C VAL A 58 -7.01 -9.23 -8.38
N CYS A 59 -7.04 -7.90 -8.38
CA CYS A 59 -8.29 -7.14 -8.20
C CYS A 59 -9.27 -7.36 -9.36
N ARG A 60 -8.77 -7.44 -10.60
CA ARG A 60 -9.62 -7.75 -11.77
C ARG A 60 -10.27 -9.13 -11.63
N ARG A 61 -9.49 -10.16 -11.31
CA ARG A 61 -10.01 -11.52 -11.09
C ARG A 61 -10.98 -11.58 -9.91
N ALA A 62 -10.75 -10.80 -8.86
CA ALA A 62 -11.68 -10.73 -7.73
C ALA A 62 -13.03 -10.10 -8.13
N ALA A 63 -13.01 -9.03 -8.94
CA ALA A 63 -14.22 -8.41 -9.48
C ALA A 63 -14.99 -9.37 -10.41
N GLU A 64 -14.28 -10.12 -11.26
CA GLU A 64 -14.86 -11.17 -12.11
C GLU A 64 -15.49 -12.30 -11.28
N ALA A 65 -14.83 -12.74 -10.21
CA ALA A 65 -15.29 -13.82 -9.33
C ALA A 65 -16.44 -13.42 -8.41
N VAL A 66 -16.66 -12.11 -8.18
CA VAL A 66 -17.72 -11.58 -7.31
C VAL A 66 -18.47 -10.46 -8.04
N PRO A 67 -19.35 -10.81 -9.01
CA PRO A 67 -20.10 -9.81 -9.76
C PRO A 67 -20.95 -8.90 -8.85
N GLY A 68 -20.87 -7.59 -9.09
CA GLY A 68 -21.56 -6.55 -8.30
C GLY A 68 -20.85 -6.16 -6.99
N ALA A 69 -19.63 -6.62 -6.75
CA ALA A 69 -18.78 -6.05 -5.70
C ALA A 69 -18.09 -4.77 -6.21
N GLU A 70 -18.21 -3.68 -5.46
CA GLU A 70 -17.51 -2.42 -5.72
C GLU A 70 -16.10 -2.47 -5.11
N ILE A 71 -15.09 -2.67 -5.96
CA ILE A 71 -13.69 -2.77 -5.53
C ILE A 71 -12.91 -1.54 -6.01
N GLU A 72 -12.29 -0.82 -5.07
CA GLU A 72 -11.32 0.24 -5.35
C GLU A 72 -9.90 -0.29 -5.10
N PRO A 73 -9.15 -0.67 -6.15
CA PRO A 73 -7.80 -1.20 -5.97
C PRO A 73 -6.80 -0.07 -5.72
N VAL A 74 -6.06 -0.17 -4.62
CA VAL A 74 -4.98 0.76 -4.25
C VAL A 74 -3.66 0.01 -4.21
N TYR A 75 -2.63 0.53 -4.88
CA TYR A 75 -1.30 -0.08 -4.85
C TYR A 75 -0.36 0.69 -3.91
N ASP A 76 0.31 -0.04 -3.02
CA ASP A 76 1.35 0.53 -2.15
C ASP A 76 2.70 0.55 -2.87
N ALA A 77 3.12 1.74 -3.31
CA ALA A 77 4.42 1.98 -3.93
C ALA A 77 5.52 2.29 -2.90
N GLY A 78 5.17 2.39 -1.61
CA GLY A 78 6.10 2.83 -0.56
C GLY A 78 6.71 4.19 -0.90
N ALA A 79 8.03 4.31 -0.75
CA ALA A 79 8.77 5.51 -1.11
C ALA A 79 9.51 5.37 -2.46
N VAL A 80 9.00 4.56 -3.40
CA VAL A 80 9.65 4.30 -4.70
C VAL A 80 8.87 4.96 -5.85
N PRO A 81 9.30 6.13 -6.38
CA PRO A 81 8.60 6.83 -7.46
C PRO A 81 8.39 6.00 -8.72
N GLY A 82 9.37 5.14 -9.06
CA GLY A 82 9.29 4.22 -10.20
C GLY A 82 8.08 3.30 -10.15
N LEU A 83 7.70 2.85 -8.95
CA LEU A 83 6.54 1.98 -8.73
C LEU A 83 5.21 2.75 -8.86
N VAL A 84 5.18 4.04 -8.54
CA VAL A 84 4.03 4.91 -8.81
C VAL A 84 3.80 4.99 -10.32
N MET A 85 4.84 5.30 -11.10
CA MET A 85 4.73 5.38 -12.55
C MET A 85 4.32 4.04 -13.17
N ALA A 86 4.85 2.93 -12.66
CA ALA A 86 4.45 1.60 -13.10
C ALA A 86 2.96 1.34 -12.81
N ALA A 87 2.46 1.71 -11.63
CA ALA A 87 1.04 1.58 -11.27
C ALA A 87 0.12 2.45 -12.15
N LEU A 88 0.53 3.66 -12.49
CA LEU A 88 -0.24 4.53 -13.39
C LEU A 88 -0.32 3.96 -14.81
N ARG A 89 0.76 3.35 -15.32
CA ARG A 89 0.75 2.66 -16.62
C ARG A 89 -0.12 1.42 -16.63
N THR A 90 -0.24 0.74 -15.49
CA THR A 90 -1.22 -0.33 -15.36
C THR A 90 -2.65 0.19 -15.19
N GLY A 91 -2.89 1.50 -15.18
CA GLY A 91 -4.26 2.04 -15.07
C GLY A 91 -4.91 1.78 -13.72
N LEU A 92 -4.11 1.65 -12.65
CA LEU A 92 -4.65 1.61 -11.30
C LEU A 92 -5.23 3.00 -10.92
N PRO A 93 -6.45 3.05 -10.38
CA PRO A 93 -7.13 4.31 -10.04
C PRO A 93 -6.56 4.96 -8.77
N ALA A 94 -5.79 4.23 -7.97
CA ALA A 94 -5.26 4.73 -6.71
C ALA A 94 -3.89 4.13 -6.37
N VAL A 95 -3.02 4.97 -5.81
CA VAL A 95 -1.67 4.61 -5.37
C VAL A 95 -1.40 5.23 -4.00
N LEU A 96 -0.80 4.47 -3.09
CA LEU A 96 -0.22 4.94 -1.84
C LEU A 96 1.28 5.15 -2.05
N TYR A 97 1.77 6.35 -1.74
CA TYR A 97 3.18 6.70 -1.87
C TYR A 97 3.61 7.59 -0.70
N THR A 98 4.68 7.21 -0.01
CA THR A 98 5.14 7.83 1.24
C THR A 98 6.44 8.61 1.10
N GLY A 99 6.97 8.74 -0.12
CA GLY A 99 8.22 9.44 -0.38
C GLY A 99 8.05 10.97 -0.56
N PRO A 100 9.18 11.70 -0.67
CA PRO A 100 9.19 13.15 -0.71
C PRO A 100 8.73 13.73 -2.06
N GLU A 101 8.78 12.98 -3.16
CA GLU A 101 8.41 13.46 -4.51
C GLU A 101 6.89 13.58 -4.74
N ILE A 102 6.08 13.54 -3.67
CA ILE A 102 4.62 13.41 -3.75
C ILE A 102 3.94 14.57 -4.50
N ALA A 103 4.48 15.79 -4.39
CA ALA A 103 3.93 16.96 -5.07
C ALA A 103 4.03 16.83 -6.60
N ALA A 104 5.20 16.40 -7.09
CA ALA A 104 5.43 16.16 -8.51
C ALA A 104 4.59 15.00 -9.04
N LEU A 105 4.53 13.89 -8.29
CA LEU A 105 3.77 12.71 -8.69
C LEU A 105 2.25 12.91 -8.66
N ARG A 106 1.74 13.85 -7.87
CA ARG A 106 0.30 14.15 -7.80
C ARG A 106 -0.24 14.70 -9.13
N GLY A 107 0.54 15.55 -9.80
CA GLY A 107 0.19 16.04 -11.14
C GLY A 107 0.10 14.92 -12.17
N LEU A 108 1.07 14.00 -12.13
CA LEU A 108 1.10 12.83 -12.99
C LEU A 108 -0.08 11.88 -12.71
N ALA A 109 -0.36 11.58 -11.45
CA ALA A 109 -1.50 10.74 -11.06
C ALA A 109 -2.82 11.32 -11.59
N ARG A 110 -3.02 12.64 -11.45
CA ARG A 110 -4.22 13.33 -11.96
C ARG A 110 -4.35 13.22 -13.48
N ALA A 111 -3.25 13.36 -14.22
CA ALA A 111 -3.25 13.20 -15.67
C ALA A 111 -3.63 11.78 -16.13
N HIS A 112 -3.37 10.78 -15.29
CA HIS A 112 -3.78 9.39 -15.48
C HIS A 112 -5.16 9.04 -14.88
N GLY A 113 -5.89 10.03 -14.35
CA GLY A 113 -7.18 9.80 -13.68
C GLY A 113 -7.07 9.05 -12.35
N ALA A 114 -5.88 9.04 -11.73
CA ALA A 114 -5.60 8.31 -10.51
C ALA A 114 -5.44 9.23 -9.29
N THR A 115 -5.72 8.68 -8.11
CA THR A 115 -5.55 9.34 -6.82
C THR A 115 -4.26 8.90 -6.14
N LEU A 116 -3.52 9.85 -5.57
CA LEU A 116 -2.28 9.57 -4.84
C LEU A 116 -2.48 9.86 -3.34
N TYR A 117 -2.41 8.81 -2.52
CA TYR A 117 -2.45 8.89 -1.06
C TYR A 117 -1.03 9.00 -0.50
N ARG A 118 -0.85 9.78 0.57
CA ARG A 118 0.44 9.99 1.24
C ARG A 118 0.66 9.12 2.47
N ALA A 119 -0.42 8.56 3.00
CA ALA A 119 -0.41 7.85 4.26
C ALA A 119 -1.52 6.79 4.26
N LEU A 120 -1.22 5.67 4.91
CA LEU A 120 -2.20 4.63 5.21
C LEU A 120 -2.80 4.91 6.59
N GLY A 121 -4.13 4.96 6.67
CA GLY A 121 -4.87 4.95 7.92
C GLY A 121 -4.89 3.57 8.57
N PRO A 122 -5.78 3.35 9.54
CA PRO A 122 -6.08 2.01 10.01
C PRO A 122 -6.44 1.10 8.83
N CYS A 123 -5.87 -0.11 8.81
CA CYS A 123 -6.06 -1.08 7.74
C CYS A 123 -6.36 -2.44 8.36
N LEU A 124 -7.42 -3.10 7.89
CA LEU A 124 -7.74 -4.47 8.29
C LEU A 124 -6.83 -5.43 7.52
N LYS A 125 -6.10 -6.29 8.21
CA LYS A 125 -5.39 -7.40 7.55
C LYS A 125 -6.34 -8.59 7.48
N LEU A 126 -6.67 -9.02 6.27
CA LEU A 126 -7.53 -10.16 6.09
C LEU A 126 -6.72 -11.45 6.23
N ASP A 127 -7.17 -12.33 7.13
CA ASP A 127 -6.75 -13.73 7.13
C ASP A 127 -7.90 -14.55 6.50
N PRO A 128 -7.72 -15.13 5.30
CA PRO A 128 -8.78 -15.90 4.64
C PRO A 128 -9.24 -17.10 5.48
N ARG A 129 -8.43 -17.58 6.44
CA ARG A 129 -8.76 -18.70 7.33
C ARG A 129 -9.65 -18.32 8.50
N ARG A 130 -9.89 -17.01 8.75
CA ARG A 130 -10.67 -16.51 9.88
C ARG A 130 -11.83 -15.61 9.44
N ARG A 131 -13.03 -16.20 9.29
CA ARG A 131 -14.34 -15.54 9.08
C ARG A 131 -14.23 -14.16 8.37
N PRO A 132 -13.81 -14.14 7.11
CA PRO A 132 -13.46 -12.89 6.43
C PRO A 132 -14.67 -11.98 6.17
N VAL A 133 -15.87 -12.56 6.05
CA VAL A 133 -17.10 -11.81 5.78
C VAL A 133 -17.50 -10.94 6.96
N ASP A 134 -17.57 -11.53 8.16
CA ASP A 134 -17.98 -10.81 9.38
C ASP A 134 -16.98 -9.71 9.74
N ALA A 135 -15.68 -9.97 9.56
CA ALA A 135 -14.61 -9.02 9.86
C ALA A 135 -14.64 -7.80 8.93
N VAL A 136 -14.84 -8.01 7.63
CA VAL A 136 -14.90 -6.91 6.65
C VAL A 136 -16.22 -6.14 6.80
N ALA A 137 -17.35 -6.83 7.02
CA ALA A 137 -18.62 -6.15 7.24
C ALA A 137 -18.58 -5.28 8.50
N ALA A 138 -17.99 -5.76 9.61
CA ALA A 138 -17.80 -4.96 10.82
C ALA A 138 -16.87 -3.76 10.58
N TRP A 139 -15.79 -3.96 9.82
CA TRP A 139 -14.83 -2.92 9.46
C TRP A 139 -15.42 -1.82 8.56
N LEU A 140 -16.28 -2.21 7.61
CA LEU A 140 -16.97 -1.28 6.71
C LEU A 140 -18.20 -0.64 7.36
N GLY A 141 -18.86 -1.33 8.30
CA GLY A 141 -20.09 -0.91 8.96
C GLY A 141 -19.91 -0.01 10.19
N GLY A 142 -18.74 -0.06 10.83
CA GLY A 142 -18.37 0.85 11.91
C GLY A 142 -17.07 1.55 11.57
N SER A 143 -17.11 2.85 11.31
CA SER A 143 -15.92 3.69 11.15
C SER A 143 -15.03 3.57 12.39
N ALA A 144 -14.08 2.63 12.38
CA ALA A 144 -13.02 2.49 13.36
C ALA A 144 -11.98 3.61 13.15
N LEU A 145 -12.43 4.86 13.23
CA LEU A 145 -11.59 6.05 13.29
C LEU A 145 -10.97 6.24 14.69
N GLN A 146 -11.22 5.36 15.67
CA GLN A 146 -10.92 5.68 17.08
C GLN A 146 -10.11 4.66 17.89
N SER A 147 -9.72 3.50 17.35
CA SER A 147 -8.86 2.58 18.12
C SER A 147 -7.59 2.27 17.37
N GLY A 148 -6.57 3.08 17.66
CA GLY A 148 -5.26 3.03 17.06
C GLY A 148 -4.60 1.67 17.20
N ARG A 149 -4.32 1.06 16.05
CA ARG A 149 -3.07 0.36 15.79
C ARG A 149 -2.69 0.73 14.37
N GLY A 150 -1.85 1.77 14.26
CA GLY A 150 -1.30 2.20 12.99
C GLY A 150 -0.66 1.00 12.29
N CYS A 151 -1.08 0.75 11.06
CA CYS A 151 -0.45 -0.26 10.23
C CYS A 151 0.93 0.28 9.84
N SER A 152 1.93 0.03 10.68
CA SER A 152 3.31 0.15 10.26
C SER A 152 3.58 -1.05 9.38
N ILE A 153 3.45 -0.87 8.07
CA ILE A 153 4.08 -1.79 7.12
C ILE A 153 5.58 -1.57 7.34
N PRO A 154 6.36 -2.59 7.74
CA PRO A 154 7.79 -2.41 7.94
C PRO A 154 8.45 -2.19 6.59
N GLY A 155 8.42 -0.95 6.13
CA GLY A 155 9.20 -0.43 5.02
C GLY A 155 10.58 -0.04 5.56
N GLY A 156 11.61 -0.72 5.07
CA GLY A 156 13.00 -0.29 5.22
C GLY A 156 13.79 -1.09 6.24
N MET A 157 14.15 -2.32 5.86
CA MET A 157 15.39 -2.91 6.38
C MET A 157 16.52 -1.99 5.90
N ARG A 158 17.05 -1.15 6.81
CA ARG A 158 18.30 -0.43 6.54
C ARG A 158 19.34 -1.48 6.22
N ALA A 159 19.78 -1.54 4.97
CA ALA A 159 20.98 -2.26 4.62
C ALA A 159 22.09 -1.73 5.54
N ARG A 160 22.59 -2.60 6.44
CA ARG A 160 23.81 -2.30 7.19
C ARG A 160 24.90 -2.12 6.16
N ARG A 161 25.46 -0.91 6.10
CA ARG A 161 26.66 -0.62 5.33
C ARG A 161 27.74 -1.58 5.83
N PRO A 162 28.30 -2.48 5.01
CA PRO A 162 29.47 -3.24 5.44
C PRO A 162 30.59 -2.26 5.74
N ALA A 163 31.31 -2.50 6.84
CA ALA A 163 32.48 -1.72 7.23
C ALA A 163 33.54 -1.82 6.11
N PRO A 164 34.33 -0.77 5.86
CA PRO A 164 35.45 -0.88 4.94
C PRO A 164 36.44 -1.93 5.48
N PRO A 165 37.00 -2.82 4.64
CA PRO A 165 38.08 -3.69 5.07
C PRO A 165 39.26 -2.81 5.50
N GLY A 166 39.77 -3.09 6.71
CA GLY A 166 40.94 -2.43 7.26
C GLY A 166 42.15 -2.60 6.34
N HIS A 167 42.94 -1.55 6.23
CA HIS A 167 44.25 -1.59 5.61
C HIS A 167 45.08 -2.71 6.26
N ALA A 168 45.41 -3.73 5.47
CA ALA A 168 46.50 -4.63 5.79
C ALA A 168 47.79 -3.93 5.37
N ASP A 169 48.62 -3.61 6.37
CA ASP A 169 50.00 -3.20 6.19
C ASP A 169 50.75 -4.27 5.40
N PHE A 170 51.16 -3.92 4.19
CA PHE A 170 52.13 -4.68 3.40
C PHE A 170 53.51 -4.15 3.78
N SER A 171 54.08 -4.68 4.86
CA SER A 171 55.51 -4.53 5.13
C SER A 171 56.27 -5.53 4.27
N GLU A 172 56.81 -4.99 3.19
CA GLU A 172 57.74 -5.62 2.26
C GLU A 172 59.13 -5.72 2.91
N GLY A 173 59.75 -6.90 2.85
CA GLY A 173 61.18 -7.04 3.09
C GLY A 173 61.58 -8.26 3.93
N ASP A 174 61.62 -9.43 3.31
CA ASP A 174 62.68 -10.40 3.65
C ASP A 174 62.99 -11.34 2.47
N ARG A 175 64.07 -11.00 1.75
CA ARG A 175 65.05 -11.88 1.09
C ARG A 175 66.00 -11.02 0.23
N PRO A 176 67.27 -11.40 0.06
CA PRO A 176 67.91 -12.67 0.41
C PRO A 176 68.89 -12.60 1.59
#